data_AF-A0A6M0RPY0-F1
#
_entry.id   AF-A0A6M0RPY0-F1
#
_cell.length_a   1.000
_cell.length_b   1.000
_cell.length_c   1.000
_cell.angle_alpha   90.00
_cell.angle_beta   90.00
_cell.angle_gamma   90.00
#
_symmetry.space_group_name_H-M   'P 1'
#
loop_
_entity.id
_entity.type
_entity.pdbx_description
1 polymer ?
#
loop_
_entity_poly.entity_id
_entity_poly.type
_entity_poly.pdbx_seq_one_letter_code
_entity_poly.pdbx_strand_id
1 'polypeptide(L)'
;MLLFRSTPKPIWRQTWLRLLLLSGSTLGVMFLVIPRLPAEWAVAPGTLAGSPEQTVDGAVIEADSTATAAPIQVAQASVGQINPEGVVRPYIALTRFSHGLTERVLEKKQWGSGYERAIALAQEALSLRKQGSNIELSQREKALWQQAIWALESVNSDSEEYSQAQAKLKEYSNVATFVSRRIEQQRSDFLIPIASALGNPNTVRISLCQLGTSECRGYRGDVPPLSLASLVKLPIAVALMHQVTNGQANLDDQIYIDPSNFTENAQGAKIFVDKTYTLREVMVRMITESNNIATNQLIDYLGYDTINAALKAEGFTKTIVGHKLVGSSTFPKSMGSGRNVSTADELTQMMMRIYSFTKASDEEILNALVGQYDLDFGYRALVREKPDIFWIGEKTGQNSSVIGSTVAFKVGEERYVMTVTIDKSANQFRLRQIIRDAARHVLDNGPLDQQFTSKIAQKI
;
A
#
# COMPACT_ATOMS: atom_id res chain seq x y z
N MET A 1 -60.29 -2.64 19.82
CA MET A 1 -60.55 -2.14 21.19
C MET A 1 -59.33 -2.52 22.02
N LEU A 2 -58.33 -1.70 22.36
CA LEU A 2 -57.94 -0.28 22.20
C LEU A 2 -56.51 -0.29 21.56
N LEU A 3 -56.11 0.47 20.54
CA LEU A 3 -56.04 1.92 20.28
C LEU A 3 -54.95 2.71 21.04
N PHE A 4 -53.92 3.09 20.25
CA PHE A 4 -53.20 4.39 20.19
C PHE A 4 -52.19 4.74 21.31
N ARG A 5 -51.00 5.36 21.12
CA ARG A 5 -50.35 6.28 20.13
C ARG A 5 -48.80 6.14 20.31
N SER A 6 -47.94 6.01 19.29
CA SER A 6 -47.31 7.03 18.41
C SER A 6 -46.52 8.19 19.07
N THR A 7 -45.18 8.16 18.82
CA THR A 7 -44.19 9.26 18.54
C THR A 7 -43.64 10.14 19.69
N PRO A 8 -42.48 10.86 19.53
CA PRO A 8 -41.37 10.81 18.55
C PRO A 8 -39.93 10.84 19.17
N LYS A 9 -38.92 10.69 18.28
CA LYS A 9 -37.46 10.92 18.49
C LYS A 9 -37.14 12.35 18.98
N PRO A 10 -35.99 12.57 19.65
CA PRO A 10 -35.33 13.87 19.64
C PRO A 10 -34.11 13.87 18.69
N ILE A 11 -34.18 14.78 17.72
CA ILE A 11 -33.06 15.35 16.99
C ILE A 11 -32.39 16.36 17.92
N TRP A 12 -31.08 16.22 18.16
CA TRP A 12 -30.25 17.35 18.60
C TRP A 12 -29.03 17.45 17.69
N ARG A 13 -29.04 18.53 16.89
CA ARG A 13 -27.85 19.12 16.29
C ARG A 13 -26.96 19.65 17.40
N GLN A 14 -25.66 19.35 17.36
CA GLN A 14 -24.64 20.25 17.90
C GLN A 14 -23.54 20.43 16.87
N THR A 15 -23.63 21.57 16.19
CA THR A 15 -22.56 22.20 15.45
C THR A 15 -21.78 23.05 16.44
N TRP A 16 -20.48 22.83 16.62
CA TRP A 16 -19.55 23.84 17.11
C TRP A 16 -18.21 23.70 16.39
N LEU A 17 -17.89 24.71 15.58
CA LEU A 17 -16.54 25.07 15.15
C LEU A 17 -15.67 25.36 16.38
N ARG A 18 -14.43 24.86 16.43
CA ARG A 18 -13.26 25.66 16.84
C ARG A 18 -11.99 25.22 16.10
N LEU A 19 -11.39 26.20 15.44
CA LEU A 19 -10.08 26.23 14.82
C LEU A 19 -9.03 26.75 15.84
N LEU A 20 -7.76 26.45 15.54
CA LEU A 20 -6.49 26.99 16.10
C LEU A 20 -6.00 26.42 17.44
N LEU A 21 -4.86 25.71 17.38
CA LEU A 21 -3.57 26.19 17.91
C LEU A 21 -2.40 25.36 17.33
N LEU A 22 -1.63 26.01 16.45
CA LEU A 22 -0.29 25.64 16.01
C LEU A 22 0.71 26.23 17.01
N SER A 23 1.62 25.41 17.54
CA SER A 23 3.02 25.70 17.94
C SER A 23 3.42 24.80 19.12
N GLY A 24 4.10 23.69 18.80
CA GLY A 24 4.74 22.81 19.78
C GLY A 24 6.22 22.70 19.45
N SER A 25 6.97 23.76 19.70
CA SER A 25 8.43 23.79 19.56
C SER A 25 9.05 23.17 20.81
N THR A 26 9.66 22.00 20.68
CA THR A 26 10.48 21.38 21.72
C THR A 26 11.81 22.14 21.84
N LEU A 27 11.99 22.85 22.95
CA LEU A 27 13.24 23.44 23.39
C LEU A 27 14.23 22.32 23.80
N GLY A 28 15.22 22.08 22.94
CA GLY A 28 16.42 21.31 23.28
C GLY A 28 17.42 22.21 24.02
N VAL A 29 17.77 21.83 25.24
CA VAL A 29 18.83 22.44 26.04
C VAL A 29 20.17 22.03 25.44
N MET A 30 20.88 22.97 24.83
CA MET A 30 22.27 22.78 24.35
C MET A 30 23.21 23.53 25.29
N PHE A 31 24.07 22.80 25.99
CA PHE A 31 25.17 23.35 26.79
C PHE A 31 26.18 24.01 25.84
N LEU A 32 26.30 25.34 25.92
CA LEU A 32 27.37 26.11 25.28
C LEU A 32 28.55 26.23 26.25
N VAL A 33 29.61 25.51 25.94
CA VAL A 33 30.94 25.68 26.55
C VAL A 33 31.54 26.96 25.97
N ILE A 34 31.77 27.97 26.81
CA ILE A 34 32.44 29.23 26.45
C ILE A 34 33.95 29.05 26.66
N PRO A 35 34.81 29.22 25.63
CA PRO A 35 36.24 29.36 25.85
C PRO A 35 36.59 30.79 26.28
N ARG A 36 37.31 30.91 27.40
CA ARG A 36 37.97 32.15 27.86
C ARG A 36 38.97 32.62 26.80
N LEU A 37 38.84 33.85 26.34
CA LEU A 37 39.94 34.60 25.73
C LEU A 37 40.53 35.58 26.76
N PRO A 38 41.86 35.76 26.79
CA PRO A 38 42.56 36.55 27.81
C PRO A 38 42.42 38.05 27.56
N ALA A 39 42.32 38.80 28.66
CA ALA A 39 42.22 40.24 28.70
C ALA A 39 43.63 40.86 28.69
N GLU A 40 44.04 41.46 27.57
CA GLU A 40 45.15 42.42 27.53
C GLU A 40 44.82 43.54 26.55
N TRP A 41 44.05 44.54 27.02
CA TRP A 41 44.10 45.94 26.59
C TRP A 41 43.48 46.81 27.67
N ALA A 42 44.26 47.10 28.71
CA ALA A 42 44.00 48.21 29.61
C ALA A 42 45.35 48.87 29.93
N VAL A 43 45.58 50.04 29.33
CA VAL A 43 46.71 50.91 29.64
C VAL A 43 46.19 52.11 30.42
N ALA A 44 46.84 52.39 31.56
CA ALA A 44 47.34 53.69 32.04
C ALA A 44 47.36 53.76 33.59
N PRO A 45 48.09 54.68 34.23
CA PRO A 45 49.54 54.89 34.13
C PRO A 45 50.24 55.11 35.51
N GLY A 46 51.56 54.89 35.54
CA GLY A 46 52.53 55.66 36.35
C GLY A 46 52.83 55.20 37.78
N THR A 47 54.06 54.75 38.05
CA THR A 47 55.11 55.52 38.77
C THR A 47 56.39 54.70 38.99
N LEU A 48 57.49 55.34 38.57
CA LEU A 48 58.91 55.27 38.92
C LEU A 48 59.51 54.18 39.86
N ALA A 49 60.69 53.73 39.40
CA ALA A 49 61.94 53.49 40.14
C ALA A 49 62.37 52.02 40.38
N GLY A 50 63.59 51.70 39.92
CA GLY A 50 64.40 50.58 40.41
C GLY A 50 64.98 49.65 39.33
N SER A 51 66.14 50.00 38.78
CA SER A 51 67.10 49.08 38.13
C SER A 51 67.86 48.25 39.19
N PRO A 52 68.83 47.34 38.88
CA PRO A 52 69.30 46.83 37.57
C PRO A 52 69.54 45.28 37.56
N GLU A 53 70.20 44.81 36.49
CA GLU A 53 70.99 43.56 36.36
C GLU A 53 70.21 42.23 36.16
N GLN A 54 70.59 41.29 35.28
CA GLN A 54 71.88 41.01 34.65
C GLN A 54 71.71 40.03 33.45
N THR A 55 72.47 40.29 32.38
CA THR A 55 73.26 39.37 31.50
C THR A 55 72.67 38.05 30.98
N VAL A 56 72.50 37.82 29.66
CA VAL A 56 73.47 37.70 28.52
C VAL A 56 73.91 36.25 28.27
N ASP A 57 73.63 35.75 27.07
CA ASP A 57 74.53 35.07 26.13
C ASP A 57 73.69 34.70 24.88
N GLY A 58 74.07 34.91 23.62
CA GLY A 58 75.34 35.27 23.02
C GLY A 58 75.39 34.60 21.64
N ALA A 59 75.53 35.37 20.56
CA ALA A 59 76.17 34.96 19.31
C ALA A 59 76.22 36.15 18.32
N VAL A 60 77.43 36.69 18.22
CA VAL A 60 77.91 37.76 17.34
C VAL A 60 78.32 37.16 16.00
N ILE A 61 78.03 37.86 14.89
CA ILE A 61 78.92 37.94 13.71
C ILE A 61 78.91 39.39 13.21
N GLU A 62 80.06 40.07 13.37
CA GLU A 62 80.47 41.32 12.70
C GLU A 62 80.70 41.04 11.20
N ALA A 63 80.11 41.78 10.25
CA ALA A 63 80.44 43.13 9.76
C ALA A 63 81.75 43.21 8.95
N ASP A 64 81.63 43.56 7.67
CA ASP A 64 82.63 44.37 6.98
C ASP A 64 81.96 45.47 6.14
N SER A 65 82.63 46.60 6.19
CA SER A 65 82.39 47.97 5.69
C SER A 65 82.75 48.07 4.19
N THR A 66 82.37 49.04 3.35
CA THR A 66 82.39 50.51 3.44
C THR A 66 81.62 51.09 2.25
N ALA A 67 80.77 52.11 2.45
CA ALA A 67 80.52 53.18 1.46
C ALA A 67 79.80 54.38 2.12
N THR A 68 80.60 55.40 2.39
CA THR A 68 80.35 56.83 2.67
C THR A 68 78.94 57.39 2.45
N ALA A 69 78.40 58.01 3.52
CA ALA A 69 77.18 58.82 3.54
C ALA A 69 77.45 60.30 3.20
N ALA A 70 76.59 60.89 2.36
CA ALA A 70 76.41 62.33 2.23
C ALA A 70 75.32 62.80 3.23
N PRO A 71 75.40 64.02 3.81
CA PRO A 71 74.48 64.45 4.86
C PRO A 71 73.13 64.83 4.25
N ILE A 72 72.09 64.04 4.51
CA ILE A 72 70.70 64.43 4.25
C ILE A 72 70.15 65.03 5.54
N GLN A 73 69.74 66.30 5.47
CA GLN A 73 69.04 67.01 6.54
C GLN A 73 67.87 66.18 7.07
N VAL A 74 67.80 66.02 8.39
CA VAL A 74 66.61 65.53 9.08
C VAL A 74 65.52 66.59 8.92
N ALA A 75 64.67 66.44 7.90
CA ALA A 75 63.33 66.99 7.97
C ALA A 75 62.56 66.13 8.97
N GLN A 76 62.12 66.73 10.07
CA GLN A 76 61.07 66.15 10.92
C GLN A 76 59.79 66.03 10.08
N ALA A 77 59.66 64.92 9.35
CA ALA A 77 58.39 64.51 8.77
C ALA A 77 57.68 63.65 9.82
N SER A 78 56.62 64.22 10.36
CA SER A 78 55.59 63.59 11.17
C SER A 78 55.39 62.11 10.83
N VAL A 79 55.33 61.26 11.86
CA VAL A 79 54.84 59.87 11.77
C VAL A 79 53.50 59.89 11.05
N GLY A 80 53.53 59.58 9.75
CA GLY A 80 52.33 59.33 8.97
C GLY A 80 51.66 58.10 9.57
N GLN A 81 50.42 58.27 10.02
CA GLN A 81 49.56 57.17 10.43
C GLN A 81 49.65 56.05 9.41
N ILE A 82 50.17 54.87 9.81
CA ILE A 82 49.98 53.65 9.04
C ILE A 82 48.47 53.44 9.01
N ASN A 83 47.84 53.70 7.86
CA ASN A 83 46.42 53.52 7.68
C ASN A 83 46.10 52.02 7.87
N PRO A 84 45.49 51.60 9.00
CA PRO A 84 45.22 50.19 9.24
C PRO A 84 44.21 49.62 8.24
N GLU A 85 43.45 50.47 7.53
CA GLU A 85 42.51 50.01 6.50
C GLU A 85 43.19 49.48 5.22
N GLY A 86 44.43 49.89 4.92
CA GLY A 86 45.11 49.52 3.69
C GLY A 86 45.59 48.06 3.64
N VAL A 87 45.92 47.49 4.80
CA VAL A 87 46.44 46.10 4.94
C VAL A 87 45.37 45.15 5.47
N VAL A 88 44.43 45.63 6.29
CA VAL A 88 43.39 44.81 6.92
C VAL A 88 42.27 44.45 5.94
N ARG A 89 41.85 45.37 5.04
CA ARG A 89 40.81 45.08 4.03
C ARG A 89 41.15 43.93 3.07
N PRO A 90 42.35 43.89 2.44
CA PRO A 90 42.69 42.77 1.56
C PRO A 90 42.84 41.45 2.33
N TYR A 91 43.33 41.47 3.57
CA TYR A 91 43.44 40.26 4.41
C TYR A 91 42.06 39.72 4.82
N ILE A 92 41.14 40.58 5.25
CA ILE A 92 39.76 40.18 5.56
C ILE A 92 39.03 39.68 4.29
N ALA A 93 39.26 40.30 3.14
CA ALA A 93 38.70 39.85 1.87
C ALA A 93 39.22 38.46 1.46
N LEU A 94 40.52 38.21 1.61
CA LEU A 94 41.15 36.91 1.32
C LEU A 94 40.65 35.83 2.29
N THR A 95 40.48 36.18 3.57
CA THR A 95 39.99 35.26 4.61
C THR A 95 38.51 34.93 4.41
N ARG A 96 37.67 35.89 4.01
CA ARG A 96 36.27 35.63 3.64
C ARG A 96 36.16 34.83 2.35
N PHE A 97 37.05 35.06 1.39
CA PHE A 97 37.11 34.28 0.16
C PHE A 97 37.56 32.83 0.42
N SER A 98 38.60 32.62 1.23
CA SER A 98 39.06 31.27 1.61
C SER A 98 38.04 30.54 2.50
N HIS A 99 37.38 31.24 3.42
CA HIS A 99 36.29 30.69 4.21
C HIS A 99 35.10 30.31 3.32
N GLY A 100 34.68 31.19 2.40
CA GLY A 100 33.62 30.91 1.44
C GLY A 100 33.95 29.78 0.46
N LEU A 101 35.23 29.60 0.09
CA LEU A 101 35.68 28.42 -0.66
C LEU A 101 35.64 27.16 0.19
N THR A 102 36.04 27.23 1.47
CA THR A 102 36.02 26.10 2.39
C THR A 102 34.59 25.64 2.68
N GLU A 103 33.67 26.59 2.91
CA GLU A 103 32.25 26.29 3.05
C GLU A 103 31.71 25.66 1.77
N ARG A 104 31.96 26.23 0.58
CA ARG A 104 31.53 25.62 -0.70
C ARG A 104 32.16 24.25 -0.96
N VAL A 105 33.39 23.99 -0.51
CA VAL A 105 34.02 22.68 -0.62
C VAL A 105 33.41 21.68 0.37
N LEU A 106 33.10 22.10 1.60
CA LEU A 106 32.41 21.26 2.60
C LEU A 106 30.96 20.98 2.19
N GLU A 107 30.26 21.99 1.64
CA GLU A 107 28.94 21.87 1.03
C GLU A 107 29.00 20.90 -0.15
N LYS A 108 29.95 21.06 -1.09
CA LYS A 108 30.18 20.12 -2.19
C LYS A 108 30.52 18.70 -1.72
N LYS A 109 31.27 18.55 -0.63
CA LYS A 109 31.61 17.24 -0.05
C LYS A 109 30.39 16.59 0.62
N GLN A 110 29.47 17.38 1.19
CA GLN A 110 28.14 16.93 1.61
C GLN A 110 27.23 16.63 0.40
N TRP A 111 27.34 17.36 -0.71
CA TRP A 111 26.55 17.14 -1.94
C TRP A 111 26.93 15.83 -2.65
N GLY A 112 28.22 15.47 -2.69
CA GLY A 112 28.69 14.15 -3.17
C GLY A 112 28.36 12.99 -2.20
N SER A 113 28.10 13.29 -0.92
CA SER A 113 27.85 12.26 0.11
C SER A 113 26.54 11.50 -0.08
N GLY A 114 25.49 12.13 -0.64
CA GLY A 114 24.21 11.49 -0.90
C GLY A 114 24.31 10.40 -1.97
N TYR A 115 25.05 10.69 -3.05
CA TYR A 115 25.31 9.74 -4.12
C TYR A 115 26.16 8.56 -3.64
N GLU A 116 27.30 8.81 -2.99
CA GLU A 116 28.18 7.76 -2.46
C GLU A 116 27.46 6.87 -1.43
N ARG A 117 26.69 7.48 -0.52
CA ARG A 117 25.87 6.77 0.46
C ARG A 117 24.85 5.87 -0.22
N ALA A 118 24.18 6.34 -1.27
CA ALA A 118 23.23 5.55 -2.02
C ALA A 118 23.88 4.33 -2.67
N ILE A 119 25.08 4.49 -3.26
CA ILE A 119 25.84 3.37 -3.84
C ILE A 119 26.20 2.34 -2.77
N ALA A 120 26.67 2.78 -1.60
CA ALA A 120 27.02 1.88 -0.49
C ALA A 120 25.80 1.08 0.02
N LEU A 121 24.66 1.76 0.24
CA LEU A 121 23.40 1.12 0.66
C LEU A 121 22.91 0.11 -0.39
N ALA A 122 23.03 0.42 -1.68
CA ALA A 122 22.68 -0.49 -2.75
C ALA A 122 23.58 -1.74 -2.79
N GLN A 123 24.89 -1.59 -2.56
CA GLN A 123 25.82 -2.71 -2.46
C GLN A 123 25.47 -3.64 -1.28
N GLU A 124 25.11 -3.06 -0.14
CA GLU A 124 24.63 -3.82 1.02
C GLU A 124 23.32 -4.57 0.70
N ALA A 125 22.36 -3.91 0.05
CA ALA A 125 21.10 -4.52 -0.37
C ALA A 125 21.34 -5.73 -1.31
N LEU A 126 22.25 -5.58 -2.28
CA LEU A 126 22.65 -6.66 -3.18
C LEU A 126 23.38 -7.80 -2.45
N SER A 127 24.12 -7.51 -1.38
CA SER A 127 24.76 -8.53 -0.54
C SER A 127 23.72 -9.38 0.19
N LEU A 128 22.66 -8.77 0.74
CA LEU A 128 21.56 -9.51 1.39
C LEU A 128 20.86 -10.45 0.40
N ARG A 129 20.65 -9.99 -0.84
CA ARG A 129 20.04 -10.82 -1.89
C ARG A 129 20.85 -12.09 -2.19
N LYS A 130 22.19 -12.02 -2.10
CA LYS A 130 23.07 -13.19 -2.32
C LYS A 130 22.99 -14.21 -1.17
N GLN A 131 22.55 -13.80 0.01
CA GLN A 131 22.45 -14.68 1.19
C GLN A 131 21.22 -15.58 1.15
N GLY A 132 20.18 -15.25 0.38
CA GLY A 132 19.00 -16.09 0.20
C GLY A 132 17.72 -15.31 -0.07
N SER A 133 16.59 -16.02 -0.04
CA SER A 133 15.27 -15.50 -0.43
C SER A 133 14.20 -15.67 0.65
N ASN A 134 14.54 -15.55 1.93
CA ASN A 134 13.54 -15.49 2.99
C ASN A 134 12.94 -14.07 3.14
N ILE A 135 11.80 -13.97 3.81
CA ILE A 135 11.04 -12.73 3.96
C ILE A 135 11.80 -11.67 4.76
N GLU A 136 12.52 -12.05 5.82
CA GLU A 136 13.27 -11.13 6.68
C GLU A 136 14.41 -10.46 5.89
N LEU A 137 15.18 -11.24 5.14
CA LEU A 137 16.24 -10.72 4.25
C LEU A 137 15.65 -9.78 3.20
N SER A 138 14.49 -10.11 2.63
CA SER A 138 13.84 -9.28 1.62
C SER A 138 13.32 -7.96 2.20
N GLN A 139 12.81 -7.96 3.43
CA GLN A 139 12.40 -6.74 4.14
C GLN A 139 13.59 -5.83 4.45
N ARG A 140 14.71 -6.39 4.93
CA ARG A 140 15.95 -5.64 5.15
C ARG A 140 16.49 -5.07 3.83
N GLU A 141 16.48 -5.86 2.76
CA GLU A 141 16.85 -5.41 1.41
C GLU A 141 15.97 -4.23 0.97
N LYS A 142 14.64 -4.31 1.16
CA LYS A 142 13.72 -3.21 0.82
C LYS A 142 14.04 -1.94 1.60
N ALA A 143 14.32 -2.05 2.89
CA ALA A 143 14.66 -0.89 3.73
C ALA A 143 15.96 -0.21 3.25
N LEU A 144 16.97 -0.99 2.83
CA LEU A 144 18.21 -0.44 2.26
C LEU A 144 17.97 0.25 0.92
N TRP A 145 17.14 -0.32 0.03
CA TRP A 145 16.76 0.35 -1.22
C TRP A 145 16.01 1.65 -0.98
N GLN A 146 15.11 1.71 0.01
CA GLN A 146 14.41 2.95 0.39
C GLN A 146 15.37 4.01 0.91
N GLN A 147 16.31 3.63 1.77
CA GLN A 147 17.35 4.55 2.25
C GLN A 147 18.26 5.05 1.12
N ALA A 148 18.59 4.19 0.15
CA ALA A 148 19.38 4.57 -1.01
C ALA A 148 18.62 5.57 -1.90
N ILE A 149 17.31 5.36 -2.10
CA ILE A 149 16.43 6.30 -2.82
C ILE A 149 16.40 7.66 -2.13
N TRP A 150 16.17 7.71 -0.81
CA TRP A 150 16.18 8.97 -0.06
C TRP A 150 17.54 9.69 -0.12
N ALA A 151 18.64 8.94 -0.10
CA ALA A 151 19.97 9.51 -0.26
C ALA A 151 20.16 10.14 -1.65
N LEU A 152 19.66 9.51 -2.73
CA LEU A 152 19.68 10.08 -4.08
C LEU A 152 18.77 11.31 -4.23
N GLU A 153 17.60 11.30 -3.62
CA GLU A 153 16.67 12.44 -3.61
C GLU A 153 17.26 13.67 -2.90
N SER A 154 18.17 13.45 -1.95
CA SER A 154 18.87 14.53 -1.25
C SER A 154 20.03 15.16 -2.03
N VAL A 155 20.40 14.61 -3.20
CA VAL A 155 21.49 15.14 -4.03
C VAL A 155 21.07 16.47 -4.67
N ASN A 156 21.87 17.52 -4.44
CA ASN A 156 21.61 18.87 -4.93
C ASN A 156 21.63 18.93 -6.48
N SER A 157 20.69 19.66 -7.07
CA SER A 157 20.60 19.89 -8.53
C SER A 157 21.83 20.55 -9.15
N ASP A 158 22.58 21.31 -8.34
CA ASP A 158 23.79 22.02 -8.80
C ASP A 158 25.08 21.18 -8.67
N SER A 159 24.98 19.94 -8.17
CA SER A 159 26.12 19.01 -8.05
C SER A 159 26.48 18.38 -9.40
N GLU A 160 27.76 18.01 -9.57
CA GLU A 160 28.24 17.33 -10.77
C GLU A 160 27.61 15.93 -10.90
N GLU A 161 27.26 15.32 -9.77
CA GLU A 161 26.69 13.99 -9.65
C GLU A 161 25.17 13.98 -9.90
N TYR A 162 24.50 15.12 -9.98
CA TYR A 162 23.03 15.19 -10.04
C TYR A 162 22.44 14.37 -11.19
N SER A 163 23.01 14.46 -12.39
CA SER A 163 22.54 13.69 -13.55
C SER A 163 22.66 12.17 -13.31
N GLN A 164 23.75 11.74 -12.68
CA GLN A 164 23.97 10.33 -12.32
C GLN A 164 23.03 9.89 -11.20
N ALA A 165 22.76 10.77 -10.23
CA ALA A 165 21.83 10.53 -9.14
C ALA A 165 20.40 10.32 -9.67
N GLN A 166 19.94 11.15 -10.61
CA GLN A 166 18.63 10.99 -11.25
C GLN A 166 18.54 9.68 -12.05
N ALA A 167 19.60 9.28 -12.75
CA ALA A 167 19.65 7.98 -13.43
C ALA A 167 19.53 6.81 -12.45
N LYS A 168 20.26 6.88 -11.32
CA LYS A 168 20.21 5.87 -10.26
C LYS A 168 18.88 5.85 -9.52
N LEU A 169 18.23 6.99 -9.34
CA LEU A 169 16.93 7.06 -8.68
C LEU A 169 15.88 6.24 -9.43
N LYS A 170 15.87 6.32 -10.76
CA LYS A 170 15.02 5.50 -11.63
C LYS A 170 15.35 4.01 -11.51
N GLU A 171 16.64 3.66 -11.55
CA GLU A 171 17.10 2.27 -11.39
C GLU A 171 16.67 1.69 -10.03
N TYR A 172 16.93 2.41 -8.94
CA TYR A 172 16.68 1.93 -7.58
C TYR A 172 15.20 1.85 -7.26
N SER A 173 14.40 2.78 -7.78
CA SER A 173 12.93 2.72 -7.68
C SER A 173 12.35 1.46 -8.36
N ASN A 174 12.89 1.08 -9.52
CA ASN A 174 12.51 -0.16 -10.20
C ASN A 174 12.90 -1.39 -9.38
N VAL A 175 14.11 -1.40 -8.80
CA VAL A 175 14.55 -2.51 -7.95
C VAL A 175 13.70 -2.60 -6.68
N ALA A 176 13.43 -1.50 -6.00
CA ALA A 176 12.57 -1.44 -4.81
C ALA A 176 11.15 -1.97 -5.10
N THR A 177 10.62 -1.68 -6.30
CA THR A 177 9.34 -2.23 -6.77
C THR A 177 9.42 -3.75 -6.91
N PHE A 178 10.49 -4.28 -7.51
CA PHE A 178 10.69 -5.73 -7.63
C PHE A 178 10.82 -6.42 -6.27
N VAL A 179 11.61 -5.86 -5.36
CA VAL A 179 11.78 -6.39 -3.99
C VAL A 179 10.45 -6.37 -3.25
N SER A 180 9.66 -5.30 -3.38
CA SER A 180 8.32 -5.22 -2.80
C SER A 180 7.40 -6.32 -3.34
N ARG A 181 7.38 -6.55 -4.66
CA ARG A 181 6.61 -7.67 -5.25
C ARG A 181 7.05 -9.03 -4.72
N ARG A 182 8.35 -9.26 -4.56
CA ARG A 182 8.89 -10.52 -4.01
C ARG A 182 8.45 -10.72 -2.56
N ILE A 183 8.45 -9.66 -1.74
CA ILE A 183 7.94 -9.73 -0.36
C ILE A 183 6.45 -10.12 -0.34
N GLU A 184 5.64 -9.52 -1.21
CA GLU A 184 4.21 -9.88 -1.28
C GLU A 184 3.98 -11.33 -1.74
N GLN A 185 4.84 -11.85 -2.63
CA GLN A 185 4.85 -13.27 -2.98
C GLN A 185 5.21 -14.14 -1.78
N GLN A 186 6.31 -13.82 -1.07
CA GLN A 186 6.74 -14.56 0.12
C GLN A 186 5.70 -14.55 1.24
N ARG A 187 5.00 -13.44 1.42
CA ARG A 187 3.87 -13.34 2.36
C ARG A 187 2.71 -14.27 1.98
N SER A 188 2.58 -14.64 0.71
CA SER A 188 1.57 -15.57 0.20
C SER A 188 2.05 -17.02 0.14
N ASP A 189 3.33 -17.32 0.42
CA ASP A 189 3.92 -18.66 0.27
C ASP A 189 3.23 -19.73 1.12
N PHE A 190 2.59 -19.35 2.23
CA PHE A 190 1.81 -20.30 3.05
C PHE A 190 0.63 -20.93 2.29
N LEU A 191 0.16 -20.29 1.21
CA LEU A 191 -0.89 -20.84 0.34
C LEU A 191 -0.36 -21.97 -0.57
N ILE A 192 0.96 -22.09 -0.79
CA ILE A 192 1.57 -23.13 -1.62
C ILE A 192 1.28 -24.54 -1.08
N PRO A 193 1.59 -24.87 0.20
CA PRO A 193 1.26 -26.18 0.75
C PRO A 193 -0.26 -26.42 0.79
N ILE A 194 -1.07 -25.40 1.07
CA ILE A 194 -2.54 -25.50 1.10
C ILE A 194 -3.09 -25.88 -0.30
N ALA A 195 -2.65 -25.20 -1.35
CA ALA A 195 -3.07 -25.51 -2.73
C ALA A 195 -2.64 -26.92 -3.19
N SER A 196 -1.53 -27.42 -2.62
CA SER A 196 -0.88 -28.69 -2.99
C SER A 196 -1.41 -29.90 -2.23
N ALA A 197 -2.05 -29.72 -1.07
CA ALA A 197 -2.34 -30.80 -0.11
C ALA A 197 -3.21 -31.95 -0.66
N LEU A 198 -4.00 -31.74 -1.72
CA LEU A 198 -4.98 -32.71 -2.24
C LEU A 198 -5.06 -32.79 -3.78
N GLY A 199 -3.96 -32.55 -4.49
CA GLY A 199 -3.89 -32.77 -5.94
C GLY A 199 -3.03 -31.75 -6.66
N ASN A 200 -3.18 -31.66 -7.98
CA ASN A 200 -2.38 -30.72 -8.79
C ASN A 200 -2.63 -29.27 -8.34
N PRO A 201 -1.62 -28.54 -7.85
CA PRO A 201 -1.82 -27.16 -7.39
C PRO A 201 -2.05 -26.19 -8.57
N ASN A 202 -1.65 -26.55 -9.80
CA ASN A 202 -1.85 -25.70 -10.98
C ASN A 202 -3.32 -25.51 -11.38
N THR A 203 -4.23 -26.31 -10.84
CA THR A 203 -5.68 -26.15 -11.07
C THR A 203 -6.33 -25.21 -10.07
N VAL A 204 -5.62 -24.77 -9.03
CA VAL A 204 -6.16 -23.99 -7.92
C VAL A 204 -5.86 -22.50 -8.12
N ARG A 205 -6.84 -21.65 -7.86
CA ARG A 205 -6.62 -20.22 -7.56
C ARG A 205 -7.18 -19.87 -6.20
N ILE A 206 -6.43 -19.10 -5.43
CA ILE A 206 -6.81 -18.58 -4.12
C ILE A 206 -6.53 -17.08 -4.11
N SER A 207 -7.47 -16.31 -3.59
CA SER A 207 -7.26 -14.91 -3.21
C SER A 207 -7.94 -14.71 -1.85
N LEU A 208 -7.19 -14.24 -0.85
CA LEU A 208 -7.63 -14.05 0.53
C LEU A 208 -7.29 -12.61 0.93
N CYS A 209 -8.27 -11.82 1.34
CA CYS A 209 -8.08 -10.43 1.76
C CYS A 209 -8.70 -10.19 3.14
N GLN A 210 -8.09 -9.29 3.92
CA GLN A 210 -8.59 -8.85 5.22
C GLN A 210 -9.41 -7.56 5.05
N LEU A 211 -10.69 -7.62 5.40
CA LEU A 211 -11.63 -6.50 5.34
C LEU A 211 -11.17 -5.34 6.24
N GLY A 212 -11.32 -4.11 5.74
CA GLY A 212 -10.86 -2.90 6.44
C GLY A 212 -9.38 -2.55 6.20
N THR A 213 -8.65 -3.39 5.47
CA THR A 213 -7.24 -3.17 5.11
C THR A 213 -7.04 -3.31 3.60
N SER A 214 -5.83 -3.01 3.11
CA SER A 214 -5.41 -3.33 1.73
C SER A 214 -4.67 -4.67 1.62
N GLU A 215 -4.65 -5.48 2.68
CA GLU A 215 -3.82 -6.68 2.75
C GLU A 215 -4.53 -7.89 2.13
N CYS A 216 -3.90 -8.44 1.10
CA CYS A 216 -4.35 -9.62 0.38
C CYS A 216 -3.21 -10.61 0.17
N ARG A 217 -3.55 -11.90 0.07
CA ARG A 217 -2.63 -13.01 -0.21
C ARG A 217 -3.22 -13.84 -1.35
N GLY A 218 -2.38 -14.17 -2.32
CA GLY A 218 -2.83 -14.79 -3.55
C GLY A 218 -1.99 -16.01 -3.93
N TYR A 219 -2.66 -17.06 -4.38
CA TYR A 219 -2.04 -18.17 -5.09
C TYR A 219 -2.68 -18.26 -6.47
N ARG A 220 -1.97 -17.80 -7.50
CA ARG A 220 -2.48 -17.69 -8.89
C ARG A 220 -3.81 -16.93 -8.97
N GLY A 221 -4.08 -16.03 -8.01
CA GLY A 221 -5.37 -15.35 -7.86
C GLY A 221 -5.75 -14.48 -9.06
N ASP A 222 -4.75 -14.06 -9.83
CA ASP A 222 -4.84 -13.20 -11.01
C ASP A 222 -5.05 -13.98 -12.32
N VAL A 223 -4.98 -15.32 -12.27
CA VAL A 223 -5.19 -16.23 -13.41
C VAL A 223 -6.65 -16.67 -13.46
N PRO A 224 -7.37 -16.41 -14.56
CA PRO A 224 -8.76 -16.88 -14.68
C PRO A 224 -8.90 -18.41 -14.56
N PRO A 225 -9.95 -18.93 -13.90
CA PRO A 225 -10.33 -20.34 -13.99
C PRO A 225 -10.84 -20.66 -15.40
N LEU A 226 -11.00 -21.95 -15.72
CA LEU A 226 -11.52 -22.39 -17.02
C LEU A 226 -12.96 -21.90 -17.28
N SER A 227 -13.74 -21.77 -16.21
CA SER A 227 -15.12 -21.27 -16.20
C SER A 227 -15.38 -20.51 -14.92
N LEU A 228 -16.34 -19.58 -14.92
CA LEU A 228 -16.85 -18.96 -13.69
C LEU A 228 -17.99 -19.75 -13.04
N ALA A 229 -18.61 -20.68 -13.77
CA ALA A 229 -19.88 -21.28 -13.36
C ALA A 229 -20.85 -20.19 -12.83
N SER A 230 -21.46 -20.42 -11.67
CA SER A 230 -22.37 -19.47 -11.03
C SER A 230 -21.68 -18.30 -10.30
N LEU A 231 -20.35 -18.24 -10.25
CA LEU A 231 -19.66 -17.08 -9.66
C LEU A 231 -19.85 -15.80 -10.51
N VAL A 232 -20.18 -15.94 -11.80
CA VAL A 232 -20.50 -14.80 -12.71
C VAL A 232 -21.67 -13.93 -12.23
N LYS A 233 -22.53 -14.50 -11.38
CA LYS A 233 -23.70 -13.81 -10.81
C LYS A 233 -23.30 -12.64 -9.90
N LEU A 234 -22.10 -12.69 -9.30
CA LEU A 234 -21.58 -11.60 -8.49
C LEU A 234 -21.24 -10.37 -9.36
N PRO A 235 -20.44 -10.47 -10.45
CA PRO A 235 -20.28 -9.38 -11.41
C PRO A 235 -21.60 -8.77 -11.92
N ILE A 236 -22.61 -9.60 -12.21
CA ILE A 236 -23.90 -9.11 -12.70
C ILE A 236 -24.64 -8.31 -11.62
N ALA A 237 -24.62 -8.77 -10.36
CA ALA A 237 -25.20 -8.03 -9.24
C ALA A 237 -24.48 -6.69 -9.00
N VAL A 238 -23.14 -6.69 -9.07
CA VAL A 238 -22.33 -5.47 -8.97
C VAL A 238 -22.67 -4.47 -10.08
N ALA A 239 -22.85 -4.94 -11.31
CA ALA A 239 -23.26 -4.10 -12.44
C ALA A 239 -24.68 -3.53 -12.26
N LEU A 240 -25.64 -4.34 -11.78
CA LEU A 240 -26.99 -3.85 -11.46
C LEU A 240 -26.93 -2.75 -10.38
N MET A 241 -26.19 -2.97 -9.28
CA MET A 241 -26.05 -1.96 -8.23
C MET A 241 -25.33 -0.70 -8.70
N HIS A 242 -24.42 -0.81 -9.68
CA HIS A 242 -23.82 0.35 -10.34
C HIS A 242 -24.88 1.20 -11.05
N GLN A 243 -25.79 0.56 -11.81
CA GLN A 243 -26.90 1.26 -12.46
C GLN A 243 -27.85 1.90 -11.45
N VAL A 244 -28.18 1.19 -10.36
CA VAL A 244 -29.03 1.71 -9.28
C VAL A 244 -28.39 2.93 -8.62
N THR A 245 -27.10 2.87 -8.30
CA THR A 245 -26.35 3.98 -7.69
C THR A 245 -26.36 5.22 -8.58
N ASN A 246 -26.30 5.03 -9.91
CA ASN A 246 -26.30 6.11 -10.88
C ASN A 246 -27.71 6.55 -11.31
N GLY A 247 -28.76 6.06 -10.65
CA GLY A 247 -30.16 6.41 -10.94
C GLY A 247 -30.66 5.89 -12.29
N GLN A 248 -30.00 4.89 -12.87
CA GLN A 248 -30.35 4.29 -14.18
C GLN A 248 -31.26 3.06 -14.05
N ALA A 249 -31.44 2.54 -12.83
CA ALA A 249 -32.35 1.45 -12.53
C ALA A 249 -32.92 1.65 -11.11
N ASN A 250 -34.13 1.15 -10.86
CA ASN A 250 -34.70 1.10 -9.53
C ASN A 250 -35.02 -0.36 -9.16
N LEU A 251 -34.58 -0.79 -7.97
CA LEU A 251 -34.78 -2.18 -7.53
C LEU A 251 -36.24 -2.61 -7.43
N ASP A 252 -37.16 -1.65 -7.31
CA ASP A 252 -38.59 -1.93 -7.24
C ASP A 252 -39.27 -1.93 -8.64
N ASP A 253 -38.49 -1.67 -9.71
CA ASP A 253 -38.96 -1.80 -11.09
C ASP A 253 -39.37 -3.23 -11.40
N GLN A 254 -40.48 -3.36 -12.13
CA GLN A 254 -41.05 -4.64 -12.51
C GLN A 254 -40.42 -5.14 -13.81
N ILE A 255 -39.95 -6.38 -13.81
CA ILE A 255 -39.44 -7.06 -14.99
C ILE A 255 -40.19 -8.36 -15.25
N TYR A 256 -40.59 -8.54 -16.51
CA TYR A 256 -41.19 -9.78 -16.99
C TYR A 256 -40.10 -10.80 -17.32
N ILE A 257 -40.25 -12.03 -16.81
CA ILE A 257 -39.32 -13.13 -17.08
C ILE A 257 -39.73 -13.81 -18.39
N ASP A 258 -38.94 -13.58 -19.44
CA ASP A 258 -39.22 -14.12 -20.78
C ASP A 258 -39.16 -15.66 -20.78
N PRO A 259 -40.17 -16.37 -21.33
CA PRO A 259 -40.15 -17.82 -21.50
C PRO A 259 -38.91 -18.38 -22.22
N SER A 260 -38.30 -17.60 -23.09
CA SER A 260 -37.06 -17.96 -23.79
C SER A 260 -35.81 -17.94 -22.92
N ASN A 261 -35.89 -17.43 -21.69
CA ASN A 261 -34.84 -17.54 -20.67
C ASN A 261 -34.96 -18.79 -19.81
N PHE A 262 -35.96 -19.64 -20.05
CA PHE A 262 -36.11 -20.90 -19.33
C PHE A 262 -34.86 -21.77 -19.46
N THR A 263 -34.35 -22.23 -18.31
CA THR A 263 -33.25 -23.18 -18.18
C THR A 263 -33.46 -23.99 -16.92
N GLU A 264 -32.89 -25.19 -16.86
CA GLU A 264 -32.82 -25.92 -15.60
C GLU A 264 -31.95 -25.16 -14.59
N ASN A 265 -32.46 -25.00 -13.37
CA ASN A 265 -31.78 -24.31 -12.28
C ASN A 265 -31.11 -25.29 -11.32
N ALA A 266 -30.26 -24.76 -10.43
CA ALA A 266 -29.82 -25.48 -9.25
C ALA A 266 -31.02 -25.89 -8.37
N GLN A 267 -30.84 -26.97 -7.60
CA GLN A 267 -31.89 -27.50 -6.74
C GLN A 267 -32.37 -26.45 -5.73
N GLY A 268 -33.68 -26.29 -5.59
CA GLY A 268 -34.30 -25.36 -4.65
C GLY A 268 -34.56 -23.95 -5.19
N ALA A 269 -34.09 -23.62 -6.40
CA ALA A 269 -34.34 -22.32 -7.02
C ALA A 269 -35.77 -22.18 -7.55
N LYS A 270 -36.42 -21.06 -7.24
CA LYS A 270 -37.84 -20.81 -7.51
C LYS A 270 -38.03 -19.47 -8.22
N ILE A 271 -37.84 -19.46 -9.54
CA ILE A 271 -38.36 -18.39 -10.40
C ILE A 271 -39.05 -19.05 -11.58
N PHE A 272 -40.21 -18.51 -11.95
CA PHE A 272 -40.99 -19.00 -13.08
C PHE A 272 -40.93 -17.99 -14.21
N VAL A 273 -40.76 -18.49 -15.43
CA VAL A 273 -41.00 -17.69 -16.64
C VAL A 273 -42.48 -17.33 -16.77
N ASP A 274 -42.78 -16.40 -17.67
CA ASP A 274 -44.14 -15.90 -17.90
C ASP A 274 -44.77 -15.26 -16.65
N LYS A 275 -43.92 -14.63 -15.84
CA LYS A 275 -44.31 -13.90 -14.63
C LYS A 275 -43.50 -12.63 -14.49
N THR A 276 -44.02 -11.70 -13.72
CA THR A 276 -43.36 -10.43 -13.41
C THR A 276 -42.88 -10.45 -11.96
N TYR A 277 -41.68 -9.94 -11.73
CA TYR A 277 -41.09 -9.76 -10.41
C TYR A 277 -40.38 -8.40 -10.36
N THR A 278 -40.10 -7.91 -9.15
CA THR A 278 -39.21 -6.76 -8.98
C THR A 278 -37.77 -7.11 -9.36
N LEU A 279 -36.98 -6.14 -9.84
CA LEU A 279 -35.53 -6.31 -10.06
C LEU A 279 -34.82 -6.85 -8.81
N ARG A 280 -35.25 -6.39 -7.63
CA ARG A 280 -34.78 -6.86 -6.32
C ARG A 280 -34.97 -8.37 -6.17
N GLU A 281 -36.18 -8.87 -6.36
CA GLU A 281 -36.48 -10.30 -6.22
C GLU A 281 -35.67 -11.14 -7.21
N VAL A 282 -35.52 -10.68 -8.45
CA VAL A 282 -34.73 -11.38 -9.46
C VAL A 282 -33.25 -11.43 -9.06
N MET A 283 -32.68 -10.32 -8.59
CA MET A 283 -31.29 -10.27 -8.09
C MET A 283 -31.08 -11.15 -6.87
N VAL A 284 -31.97 -11.07 -5.87
CA VAL A 284 -31.87 -11.89 -4.65
C VAL A 284 -31.93 -13.38 -5.01
N ARG A 285 -32.87 -13.81 -5.87
CA ARG A 285 -32.95 -15.21 -6.32
C ARG A 285 -31.72 -15.64 -7.13
N MET A 286 -31.17 -14.75 -7.95
CA MET A 286 -29.91 -15.00 -8.65
C MET A 286 -28.79 -15.33 -7.66
N ILE A 287 -28.63 -14.55 -6.59
CA ILE A 287 -27.53 -14.75 -5.63
C ILE A 287 -27.81 -15.89 -4.64
N THR A 288 -28.95 -15.86 -3.95
CA THR A 288 -29.31 -16.78 -2.86
C THR A 288 -29.59 -18.19 -3.34
N GLU A 289 -30.28 -18.35 -4.48
CA GLU A 289 -30.68 -19.65 -5.02
C GLU A 289 -29.79 -20.09 -6.19
N SER A 290 -28.82 -19.26 -6.58
CA SER A 290 -28.01 -19.47 -7.77
C SER A 290 -28.86 -19.66 -9.04
N ASN A 291 -29.98 -18.94 -9.16
CA ASN A 291 -30.99 -19.15 -10.20
C ASN A 291 -30.51 -18.69 -11.60
N ASN A 292 -30.49 -19.59 -12.58
CA ASN A 292 -30.04 -19.31 -13.95
C ASN A 292 -31.04 -18.48 -14.75
N ILE A 293 -32.34 -18.74 -14.63
CA ILE A 293 -33.39 -17.96 -15.32
C ILE A 293 -33.33 -16.50 -14.87
N ALA A 294 -33.21 -16.26 -13.57
CA ALA A 294 -33.04 -14.91 -13.01
C ALA A 294 -31.78 -14.22 -13.55
N THR A 295 -30.68 -14.97 -13.65
CA THR A 295 -29.41 -14.47 -14.20
C THR A 295 -29.57 -14.05 -15.66
N ASN A 296 -30.16 -14.93 -16.48
CA ASN A 296 -30.35 -14.70 -17.90
C ASN A 296 -31.28 -13.50 -18.15
N GLN A 297 -32.31 -13.34 -17.33
CA GLN A 297 -33.19 -12.18 -17.40
C GLN A 297 -32.49 -10.88 -17.01
N LEU A 298 -31.62 -10.89 -15.99
CA LEU A 298 -30.84 -9.71 -15.63
C LEU A 298 -29.80 -9.35 -16.70
N ILE A 299 -29.24 -10.34 -17.39
CA ILE A 299 -28.38 -10.10 -18.56
C ILE A 299 -29.18 -9.40 -19.67
N ASP A 300 -30.40 -9.85 -19.96
CA ASP A 300 -31.25 -9.21 -20.97
C ASP A 300 -31.68 -7.79 -20.57
N TYR A 301 -32.03 -7.60 -19.30
CA TYR A 301 -32.45 -6.31 -18.78
C TYR A 301 -31.32 -5.26 -18.87
N LEU A 302 -30.10 -5.62 -18.47
CA LEU A 302 -28.97 -4.69 -18.48
C LEU A 302 -28.33 -4.55 -19.88
N GLY A 303 -28.20 -5.66 -20.60
CA GLY A 303 -27.37 -5.78 -21.79
C GLY A 303 -25.88 -5.97 -21.46
N TYR A 304 -25.17 -6.72 -22.32
CA TYR A 304 -23.75 -7.05 -22.12
C TYR A 304 -22.85 -5.81 -22.08
N ASP A 305 -23.09 -4.81 -22.92
CA ASP A 305 -22.27 -3.59 -22.97
C ASP A 305 -22.38 -2.79 -21.67
N THR A 306 -23.61 -2.63 -21.16
CA THR A 306 -23.87 -1.97 -19.87
C THR A 306 -23.19 -2.71 -18.72
N ILE A 307 -23.28 -4.04 -18.69
CA ILE A 307 -22.65 -4.86 -17.65
C ILE A 307 -21.14 -4.66 -17.68
N ASN A 308 -20.51 -4.83 -18.84
CA ASN A 308 -19.06 -4.79 -18.97
C ASN A 308 -18.51 -3.35 -18.79
N ALA A 309 -19.24 -2.32 -19.23
CA ALA A 309 -18.89 -0.93 -18.97
C ALA A 309 -18.94 -0.59 -17.48
N ALA A 310 -19.99 -1.04 -16.77
CA ALA A 310 -20.11 -0.87 -15.32
C ALA A 310 -18.96 -1.56 -14.58
N LEU A 311 -18.65 -2.81 -14.92
CA LEU A 311 -17.55 -3.56 -14.31
C LEU A 311 -16.20 -2.86 -14.51
N LYS A 312 -15.92 -2.35 -15.72
CA LYS A 312 -14.72 -1.58 -16.00
C LYS A 312 -14.67 -0.27 -15.21
N ALA A 313 -15.79 0.46 -15.10
CA ALA A 313 -15.88 1.69 -14.33
C ALA A 313 -15.64 1.47 -12.83
N GLU A 314 -16.01 0.29 -12.32
CA GLU A 314 -15.75 -0.16 -10.95
C GLU A 314 -14.32 -0.71 -10.75
N GLY A 315 -13.49 -0.75 -11.79
CA GLY A 315 -12.10 -1.21 -11.72
C GLY A 315 -11.89 -2.71 -11.98
N PHE A 316 -12.94 -3.48 -12.30
CA PHE A 316 -12.87 -4.92 -12.59
C PHE A 316 -12.56 -5.16 -14.08
N THR A 317 -11.37 -4.75 -14.49
CA THR A 317 -10.95 -4.74 -15.91
C THR A 317 -10.71 -6.11 -16.55
N LYS A 318 -10.51 -7.16 -15.74
CA LYS A 318 -10.36 -8.55 -16.24
C LYS A 318 -11.69 -9.30 -16.31
N THR A 319 -12.74 -8.78 -15.68
CA THR A 319 -14.05 -9.42 -15.62
C THR A 319 -14.87 -9.07 -16.84
N ILE A 320 -15.41 -10.10 -17.49
CA ILE A 320 -16.27 -10.00 -18.66
C ILE A 320 -17.45 -10.95 -18.49
N VAL A 321 -18.66 -10.43 -18.72
CA VAL A 321 -19.87 -11.23 -18.92
C VAL A 321 -20.15 -11.27 -20.42
N GLY A 322 -19.99 -12.45 -21.02
CA GLY A 322 -20.04 -12.64 -22.46
C GLY A 322 -21.16 -13.55 -22.96
N HIS A 323 -21.77 -14.34 -22.06
CA HIS A 323 -22.89 -15.22 -22.42
C HIS A 323 -23.83 -15.54 -21.25
N LYS A 324 -25.06 -15.90 -21.59
CA LYS A 324 -26.07 -16.45 -20.68
C LYS A 324 -25.70 -17.83 -20.15
N LEU A 325 -26.30 -18.20 -19.02
CA LEU A 325 -26.16 -19.52 -18.43
C LEU A 325 -27.05 -20.54 -19.13
N VAL A 326 -26.53 -21.76 -19.25
CA VAL A 326 -27.21 -22.91 -19.85
C VAL A 326 -27.58 -23.89 -18.73
N GLY A 327 -28.76 -24.49 -18.83
CA GLY A 327 -29.16 -25.57 -17.93
C GLY A 327 -28.51 -26.90 -18.30
N SER A 328 -29.04 -28.01 -17.78
CA SER A 328 -28.54 -29.35 -18.12
C SER A 328 -28.82 -29.73 -19.57
N SER A 329 -29.92 -29.26 -20.15
CA SER A 329 -30.32 -29.58 -21.52
C SER A 329 -30.94 -28.40 -22.28
N THR A 330 -31.35 -27.34 -21.57
CA THR A 330 -32.02 -26.20 -22.20
C THR A 330 -31.09 -25.00 -22.37
N PHE A 331 -31.06 -24.47 -23.58
CA PHE A 331 -30.34 -23.25 -23.95
C PHE A 331 -31.32 -22.08 -24.04
N PRO A 332 -31.05 -20.94 -23.38
CA PRO A 332 -31.87 -19.75 -23.55
C PRO A 332 -31.63 -19.11 -24.92
N LYS A 333 -32.56 -18.28 -25.39
CA LYS A 333 -32.35 -17.44 -26.58
C LYS A 333 -31.34 -16.32 -26.30
N SER A 334 -30.76 -15.77 -27.37
CA SER A 334 -29.82 -14.64 -27.30
C SER A 334 -28.63 -14.92 -26.37
N MET A 335 -28.00 -16.07 -26.59
CA MET A 335 -26.94 -16.62 -25.73
C MET A 335 -25.78 -15.67 -25.44
N GLY A 336 -25.49 -14.70 -26.32
CA GLY A 336 -24.18 -14.02 -26.34
C GLY A 336 -23.11 -14.90 -26.99
N SER A 337 -21.97 -14.31 -27.33
CA SER A 337 -20.89 -14.95 -28.09
C SER A 337 -19.54 -14.94 -27.37
N GLY A 338 -19.42 -14.21 -26.26
CA GLY A 338 -18.19 -14.09 -25.49
C GLY A 338 -18.06 -15.17 -24.41
N ARG A 339 -16.91 -15.23 -23.75
CA ARG A 339 -16.72 -16.05 -22.54
C ARG A 339 -17.05 -15.26 -21.29
N ASN A 340 -17.62 -15.91 -20.30
CA ASN A 340 -17.66 -15.39 -18.93
C ASN A 340 -16.29 -15.58 -18.28
N VAL A 341 -15.63 -14.48 -17.91
CA VAL A 341 -14.24 -14.44 -17.41
C VAL A 341 -14.16 -13.53 -16.19
N SER A 342 -13.39 -13.93 -15.19
CA SER A 342 -13.01 -13.14 -14.01
C SER A 342 -11.80 -13.83 -13.36
N THR A 343 -11.24 -13.24 -12.32
CA THR A 343 -10.15 -13.82 -11.53
C THR A 343 -10.58 -14.00 -10.08
N ALA A 344 -9.87 -14.83 -9.31
CA ALA A 344 -10.14 -14.94 -7.88
C ALA A 344 -9.89 -13.60 -7.17
N ASP A 345 -8.91 -12.82 -7.64
CA ASP A 345 -8.65 -11.48 -7.14
C ASP A 345 -9.82 -10.52 -7.35
N GLU A 346 -10.37 -10.43 -8.57
CA GLU A 346 -11.49 -9.49 -8.83
C GLU A 346 -12.78 -9.92 -8.13
N LEU A 347 -13.08 -11.21 -8.05
CA LEU A 347 -14.22 -11.71 -7.26
C LEU A 347 -14.07 -11.41 -5.77
N THR A 348 -12.86 -11.56 -5.23
CA THR A 348 -12.54 -11.20 -3.83
C THR A 348 -12.67 -9.71 -3.61
N GLN A 349 -12.19 -8.88 -4.52
CA GLN A 349 -12.32 -7.42 -4.48
C GLN A 349 -13.79 -6.97 -4.54
N MET A 350 -14.63 -7.61 -5.36
CA MET A 350 -16.07 -7.35 -5.40
C MET A 350 -16.72 -7.61 -4.03
N MET A 351 -16.43 -8.77 -3.43
CA MET A 351 -16.90 -9.11 -2.09
C MET A 351 -16.34 -8.14 -1.03
N MET A 352 -15.07 -7.77 -1.09
CA MET A 352 -14.47 -6.77 -0.20
C MET A 352 -15.24 -5.45 -0.23
N ARG A 353 -15.60 -4.99 -1.44
CA ARG A 353 -16.43 -3.80 -1.62
C ARG A 353 -17.81 -3.96 -0.98
N ILE A 354 -18.50 -5.06 -1.26
CA ILE A 354 -19.85 -5.34 -0.74
C ILE A 354 -19.86 -5.35 0.80
N TYR A 355 -18.92 -6.05 1.44
CA TYR A 355 -18.84 -6.17 2.90
C TYR A 355 -18.28 -4.93 3.61
N SER A 356 -17.77 -3.97 2.84
CA SER A 356 -17.35 -2.65 3.34
C SER A 356 -18.45 -1.59 3.22
N PHE A 357 -19.64 -1.94 2.70
CA PHE A 357 -20.78 -1.03 2.47
C PHE A 357 -20.37 0.27 1.77
N THR A 358 -19.52 0.18 0.75
CA THR A 358 -19.05 1.39 0.05
C THR A 358 -20.19 2.09 -0.68
N LYS A 359 -21.28 1.37 -0.98
CA LYS A 359 -22.52 1.92 -1.53
C LYS A 359 -23.73 1.44 -0.73
N ALA A 360 -24.73 2.32 -0.59
CA ALA A 360 -25.99 1.98 0.07
C ALA A 360 -26.72 0.79 -0.61
N SER A 361 -26.50 0.61 -1.92
CA SER A 361 -27.06 -0.50 -2.70
C SER A 361 -26.39 -1.86 -2.42
N ASP A 362 -25.22 -1.89 -1.79
CA ASP A 362 -24.49 -3.14 -1.54
C ASP A 362 -25.16 -4.02 -0.45
N GLU A 363 -26.01 -3.44 0.41
CA GLU A 363 -26.75 -4.15 1.47
C GLU A 363 -27.64 -5.27 0.91
N GLU A 364 -28.24 -5.06 -0.27
CA GLU A 364 -29.11 -6.05 -0.92
C GLU A 364 -28.33 -7.28 -1.37
N ILE A 365 -27.13 -7.09 -1.94
CA ILE A 365 -26.27 -8.21 -2.32
C ILE A 365 -25.79 -8.94 -1.07
N LEU A 366 -25.38 -8.20 -0.03
CA LEU A 366 -24.92 -8.79 1.23
C LEU A 366 -25.99 -9.67 1.86
N ASN A 367 -27.22 -9.18 1.98
CA ASN A 367 -28.33 -9.95 2.53
C ASN A 367 -28.57 -11.25 1.73
N ALA A 368 -28.47 -11.18 0.40
CA ALA A 368 -28.62 -12.35 -0.45
C ALA A 368 -27.46 -13.36 -0.30
N LEU A 369 -26.22 -12.89 -0.07
CA LEU A 369 -25.03 -13.72 0.18
C LEU A 369 -25.08 -14.42 1.55
N VAL A 370 -25.56 -13.71 2.59
CA VAL A 370 -25.80 -14.29 3.93
C VAL A 370 -26.91 -15.34 3.87
N GLY A 371 -27.91 -15.13 3.02
CA GLY A 371 -29.04 -16.04 2.85
C GLY A 371 -28.78 -17.26 1.95
N GLN A 372 -27.54 -17.47 1.47
CA GLN A 372 -27.19 -18.51 0.48
C GLN A 372 -27.79 -19.90 0.81
N TYR A 373 -28.41 -20.55 -0.18
CA TYR A 373 -29.00 -21.89 0.00
C TYR A 373 -27.97 -23.01 -0.12
N ASP A 374 -26.98 -22.85 -0.99
CA ASP A 374 -25.90 -23.81 -1.14
C ASP A 374 -24.86 -23.62 -0.03
N LEU A 375 -25.10 -24.31 1.08
CA LEU A 375 -24.25 -24.30 2.27
C LEU A 375 -23.17 -25.39 2.24
N ASP A 376 -23.01 -26.08 1.12
CA ASP A 376 -22.12 -27.24 1.03
C ASP A 376 -20.66 -26.85 0.79
N PHE A 377 -20.32 -25.57 0.55
CA PHE A 377 -18.94 -25.12 0.30
C PHE A 377 -18.33 -24.41 1.51
N GLY A 378 -18.26 -23.07 1.49
CA GLY A 378 -17.58 -22.27 2.51
C GLY A 378 -18.20 -22.41 3.89
N TYR A 379 -19.53 -22.40 3.99
CA TYR A 379 -20.24 -22.63 5.24
C TYR A 379 -19.84 -23.97 5.86
N ARG A 380 -19.93 -25.06 5.10
CA ARG A 380 -19.57 -26.40 5.59
C ARG A 380 -18.08 -26.55 5.89
N ALA A 381 -17.21 -25.78 5.22
CA ALA A 381 -15.79 -25.72 5.54
C ALA A 381 -15.52 -25.12 6.93
N LEU A 382 -16.29 -24.10 7.33
CA LEU A 382 -16.01 -23.27 8.50
C LEU A 382 -16.92 -23.52 9.70
N VAL A 383 -18.11 -24.12 9.53
CA VAL A 383 -19.10 -24.27 10.62
C VAL A 383 -18.60 -25.06 11.82
N ARG A 384 -17.62 -25.96 11.62
CA ARG A 384 -17.03 -26.80 12.69
C ARG A 384 -15.88 -26.11 13.43
N GLU A 385 -15.45 -24.94 12.98
CA GLU A 385 -14.31 -24.18 13.54
C GLU A 385 -14.77 -23.10 14.54
N LYS A 386 -16.03 -23.17 14.99
CA LYS A 386 -16.58 -22.26 16.01
C LYS A 386 -15.97 -22.56 17.40
N PRO A 387 -15.83 -21.54 18.28
CA PRO A 387 -16.27 -20.15 18.12
C PRO A 387 -15.28 -19.26 17.36
N ASP A 388 -14.07 -19.74 17.08
CA ASP A 388 -12.95 -18.91 16.62
C ASP A 388 -13.11 -18.43 15.17
N ILE A 389 -13.78 -19.22 14.34
CA ILE A 389 -14.07 -18.89 12.95
C ILE A 389 -15.57 -18.92 12.68
N PHE A 390 -16.10 -17.86 12.06
CA PHE A 390 -17.52 -17.70 11.79
C PHE A 390 -17.78 -17.33 10.33
N TRP A 391 -18.57 -18.14 9.62
CA TRP A 391 -19.02 -17.84 8.26
C TRP A 391 -20.01 -16.67 8.24
N ILE A 392 -19.85 -15.71 7.33
CA ILE A 392 -20.73 -14.53 7.21
C ILE A 392 -21.39 -14.37 5.84
N GLY A 393 -21.22 -15.30 4.91
CA GLY A 393 -21.90 -15.31 3.61
C GLY A 393 -21.03 -15.81 2.47
N GLU A 394 -21.63 -16.29 1.38
CA GLU A 394 -20.88 -16.74 0.21
C GLU A 394 -21.67 -16.73 -1.10
N LYS A 395 -20.95 -16.77 -2.23
CA LYS A 395 -21.47 -17.22 -3.51
C LYS A 395 -20.71 -18.45 -3.97
N THR A 396 -21.45 -19.54 -4.21
CA THR A 396 -20.92 -20.79 -4.76
C THR A 396 -20.97 -20.83 -6.28
N GLY A 397 -20.11 -21.65 -6.89
CA GLY A 397 -20.18 -21.96 -8.32
C GLY A 397 -19.61 -23.34 -8.65
N GLN A 398 -20.37 -24.14 -9.39
CA GLN A 398 -19.94 -25.46 -9.83
C GLN A 398 -20.48 -25.77 -11.23
N ASN A 399 -19.65 -26.38 -12.07
CA ASN A 399 -20.02 -27.10 -13.28
C ASN A 399 -18.98 -28.20 -13.56
N SER A 400 -18.99 -28.82 -14.74
CA SER A 400 -18.02 -29.87 -15.11
C SER A 400 -16.57 -29.37 -15.23
N SER A 401 -16.36 -28.05 -15.38
CA SER A 401 -15.05 -27.45 -15.65
C SER A 401 -14.43 -26.77 -14.43
N VAL A 402 -15.23 -26.39 -13.44
CA VAL A 402 -14.76 -25.67 -12.24
C VAL A 402 -15.65 -25.98 -11.04
N ILE A 403 -15.07 -25.97 -9.86
CA ILE A 403 -15.77 -25.77 -8.58
C ILE A 403 -15.13 -24.61 -7.84
N GLY A 404 -15.91 -23.78 -7.17
CA GLY A 404 -15.40 -22.67 -6.38
C GLY A 404 -16.41 -22.01 -5.49
N SER A 405 -15.91 -21.19 -4.58
CA SER A 405 -16.69 -20.31 -3.72
C SER A 405 -15.95 -18.99 -3.53
N THR A 406 -16.69 -17.90 -3.40
CA THR A 406 -16.22 -16.67 -2.78
C THR A 406 -16.95 -16.50 -1.46
N VAL A 407 -16.20 -16.61 -0.37
CA VAL A 407 -16.71 -16.73 1.00
C VAL A 407 -16.19 -15.59 1.85
N ALA A 408 -17.05 -15.00 2.65
CA ALA A 408 -16.68 -14.07 3.71
C ALA A 408 -16.79 -14.78 5.07
N PHE A 409 -15.83 -14.52 5.95
CA PHE A 409 -15.79 -15.12 7.29
C PHE A 409 -15.09 -14.20 8.30
N LYS A 410 -15.32 -14.44 9.60
CA LYS A 410 -14.67 -13.80 10.73
C LYS A 410 -13.68 -14.77 11.37
N VAL A 411 -12.53 -14.27 11.82
CA VAL A 411 -11.59 -14.98 12.70
C VAL A 411 -11.29 -14.06 13.88
N GLY A 412 -11.75 -14.42 15.08
CA GLY A 412 -11.72 -13.50 16.22
C GLY A 412 -12.53 -12.22 15.94
N GLU A 413 -11.89 -11.05 15.96
CA GLU A 413 -12.50 -9.77 15.58
C GLU A 413 -12.29 -9.39 14.10
N GLU A 414 -11.34 -10.03 13.43
CA GLU A 414 -11.00 -9.72 12.05
C GLU A 414 -11.95 -10.38 11.07
N ARG A 415 -12.18 -9.72 9.94
CA ARG A 415 -13.05 -10.22 8.86
C ARG A 415 -12.24 -10.42 7.59
N TYR A 416 -12.56 -11.47 6.86
CA TYR A 416 -11.86 -11.87 5.65
C TYR A 416 -12.83 -12.19 4.53
N VAL A 417 -12.36 -12.01 3.31
CA VAL A 417 -12.99 -12.53 2.10
C VAL A 417 -11.99 -13.42 1.40
N MET A 418 -12.44 -14.57 0.92
CA MET A 418 -11.62 -15.48 0.17
C MET A 418 -12.35 -16.04 -1.03
N THR A 419 -11.72 -16.01 -2.19
CA THR A 419 -12.17 -16.77 -3.37
C THR A 419 -11.24 -17.95 -3.62
N VAL A 420 -11.82 -19.14 -3.74
CA VAL A 420 -11.12 -20.36 -4.13
C VAL A 420 -11.81 -20.95 -5.35
N THR A 421 -11.04 -21.26 -6.40
CA THR A 421 -11.52 -22.01 -7.58
C THR A 421 -10.59 -23.17 -7.90
N ILE A 422 -11.16 -24.28 -8.36
CA ILE A 422 -10.42 -25.48 -8.75
C ILE A 422 -10.94 -25.94 -10.11
N ASP A 423 -10.07 -25.89 -11.12
CA ASP A 423 -10.37 -26.37 -12.47
C ASP A 423 -10.52 -27.90 -12.50
N LYS A 424 -11.41 -28.38 -13.36
CA LYS A 424 -11.65 -29.80 -13.69
C LYS A 424 -11.82 -30.67 -12.44
N SER A 425 -12.51 -30.15 -11.43
CA SER A 425 -12.72 -30.82 -10.16
C SER A 425 -14.18 -30.78 -9.74
N ALA A 426 -14.71 -31.94 -9.34
CA ALA A 426 -15.95 -32.06 -8.59
C ALA A 426 -15.69 -32.32 -7.10
N ASN A 427 -14.43 -32.17 -6.64
CA ASN A 427 -14.01 -32.53 -5.30
C ASN A 427 -14.33 -31.40 -4.31
N GLN A 428 -15.57 -31.39 -3.80
CA GLN A 428 -16.03 -30.44 -2.79
C GLN A 428 -15.22 -30.54 -1.48
N PHE A 429 -14.77 -31.74 -1.11
CA PHE A 429 -13.93 -31.92 0.07
C PHE A 429 -12.61 -31.15 -0.05
N ARG A 430 -11.96 -31.21 -1.22
CA ARG A 430 -10.75 -30.43 -1.50
C ARG A 430 -11.00 -28.93 -1.42
N LEU A 431 -12.09 -28.43 -1.98
CA LEU A 431 -12.48 -27.02 -1.88
C LEU A 431 -12.62 -26.60 -0.41
N ARG A 432 -13.38 -27.39 0.38
CA ARG A 432 -13.59 -27.12 1.82
C ARG A 432 -12.29 -27.14 2.59
N GLN A 433 -11.41 -28.09 2.31
CA GLN A 433 -10.12 -28.19 3.00
C GLN A 433 -9.25 -26.96 2.71
N ILE A 434 -9.14 -26.52 1.45
CA ILE A 434 -8.39 -25.29 1.11
C ILE A 434 -8.94 -24.08 1.87
N ILE A 435 -10.27 -23.91 1.89
CA ILE A 435 -10.92 -22.82 2.61
C ILE A 435 -10.61 -22.87 4.11
N ARG A 436 -10.79 -24.04 4.73
CA ARG A 436 -10.55 -24.24 6.16
C ARG A 436 -9.09 -24.03 6.54
N ASP A 437 -8.16 -24.58 5.77
CA ASP A 437 -6.73 -24.52 6.08
C ASP A 437 -6.20 -23.08 5.96
N ALA A 438 -6.71 -22.30 5.00
CA ALA A 438 -6.40 -20.87 4.90
C ALA A 438 -6.98 -20.07 6.08
N ALA A 439 -8.22 -20.37 6.49
CA ALA A 439 -8.84 -19.71 7.65
C ALA A 439 -8.12 -20.06 8.97
N ARG A 440 -7.68 -21.31 9.14
CA ARG A 440 -6.84 -21.73 10.27
C ARG A 440 -5.46 -21.07 10.26
N HIS A 441 -4.87 -20.88 9.09
CA HIS A 441 -3.58 -20.20 9.01
C HIS A 441 -3.63 -18.79 9.62
N VAL A 442 -4.64 -17.99 9.31
CA VAL A 442 -4.80 -16.64 9.88
C VAL A 442 -5.24 -16.67 11.35
N LEU A 443 -5.92 -17.73 11.80
CA LEU A 443 -6.19 -17.94 13.22
C LEU A 443 -4.89 -18.20 14.01
N ASP A 444 -4.03 -19.08 13.51
CA ASP A 444 -2.82 -19.53 14.21
C ASP A 444 -1.68 -18.50 14.15
N ASN A 445 -1.60 -17.72 13.07
CA ASN A 445 -0.49 -16.80 12.81
C ASN A 445 -0.85 -15.32 12.99
N GLY A 446 -2.13 -15.01 13.20
CA GLY A 446 -2.63 -13.65 13.33
C GLY A 446 -3.08 -13.03 12.01
N PRO A 447 -3.56 -11.78 12.05
CA PRO A 447 -4.11 -11.08 10.90
C PRO A 447 -3.09 -10.81 9.80
N LEU A 448 -3.55 -10.62 8.57
CA LEU A 448 -2.67 -10.41 7.41
C LEU A 448 -1.90 -9.09 7.49
N ASP A 449 -2.48 -8.07 8.11
CA ASP A 449 -1.87 -6.75 8.30
C ASP A 449 -0.90 -6.68 9.49
N GLN A 450 -0.87 -7.72 10.32
CA GLN A 450 0.12 -7.81 11.37
C GLN A 450 1.50 -7.98 10.71
N GLN A 451 2.33 -6.95 10.82
CA GLN A 451 3.75 -7.09 10.50
C GLN A 451 4.27 -8.26 11.33
N PHE A 452 4.94 -9.23 10.68
CA PHE A 452 5.71 -10.28 11.34
C PHE A 452 6.75 -9.62 12.24
N THR A 453 6.31 -9.15 13.41
CA THR A 453 7.15 -8.93 14.57
C THR A 453 7.44 -10.34 15.02
N SER A 454 8.56 -10.87 14.52
CA SER A 454 9.16 -12.08 15.01
C SER A 454 8.94 -12.18 16.53
N LYS A 455 8.16 -13.17 16.96
CA LYS A 455 7.94 -13.51 18.38
C LYS A 455 9.25 -13.89 19.10
N ILE A 456 10.42 -13.70 18.48
CA ILE A 456 11.74 -13.94 19.08
C ILE A 456 12.25 -12.69 19.82
N ALA A 457 11.66 -11.50 19.65
CA ALA A 457 12.09 -10.29 20.37
C ALA A 457 11.65 -10.19 21.84
N GLN A 458 10.93 -11.18 22.39
CA GLN A 458 10.55 -11.23 23.82
C GLN A 458 11.34 -12.26 24.64
N LYS A 459 12.42 -12.84 24.08
CA LYS A 459 13.37 -13.68 24.83
C LYS A 459 14.81 -13.33 24.46
N ILE A 460 15.23 -12.09 24.74
CA ILE A 460 16.63 -11.75 25.05
C ILE A 460 16.61 -10.81 26.25
#